data_AF-A0A7S2KT94-F1
#
_entry.id   AF-A0A7S2KT94-F1
#
_cell.length_a   1.000
_cell.length_b   1.000
_cell.length_c   1.000
_cell.angle_alpha   90.00
_cell.angle_beta   90.00
_cell.angle_gamma   90.00
#
_symmetry.space_group_name_H-M   'P 1'
#
loop_
_entity.id
_entity.type
_entity.pdbx_description
1 polymer ?
#
loop_
_entity_poly.entity_id
_entity_poly.type
_entity_poly.pdbx_seq_one_letter_code
_entity_poly.pdbx_strand_id
1 'polypeptide(L)'
;MSSYGARSGAAAGYMMKMPPLADKRAAAEALCSTCSGPIYSQGLNTFKVPMAMFEVNRAKVVQSMLEQDPSAKGLILLEGGKQQTRYDTDHEPVFRQESYFHYLFGASQYSDCFGTLSLPDGEATLFVPTYGVDVATVCGASPDFEFVKVELGLENVLDMEDLKAFV
;
A
#
# COMPACT_ATOMS: atom_id res chain seq x y z
N MET A 1 -57.45 -15.85 10.34
CA MET A 1 -56.37 -15.79 11.35
C MET A 1 -55.24 -16.66 10.83
N SER A 2 -54.01 -16.25 10.55
CA SER A 2 -53.27 -14.98 10.62
C SER A 2 -51.96 -15.31 9.87
N SER A 3 -51.80 -14.90 8.61
CA SER A 3 -50.76 -13.94 8.19
C SER A 3 -49.49 -13.89 9.06
N TYR A 4 -48.39 -14.46 8.56
CA TYR A 4 -47.00 -14.03 8.76
C TYR A 4 -46.19 -14.76 7.66
N GLY A 5 -45.40 -14.15 6.78
CA GLY A 5 -44.93 -12.78 6.64
C GLY A 5 -43.69 -12.89 5.76
N ALA A 6 -43.74 -12.32 4.56
CA ALA A 6 -42.58 -12.15 3.69
C ALA A 6 -41.52 -11.26 4.36
N ARG A 7 -40.24 -11.56 4.09
CA ARG A 7 -39.05 -10.68 4.06
C ARG A 7 -37.82 -11.60 4.00
N SER A 8 -36.71 -11.32 3.34
CA SER A 8 -36.28 -10.16 2.55
C SER A 8 -34.88 -10.45 2.02
N GLY A 9 -34.57 -9.90 0.84
CA GLY A 9 -33.23 -9.39 0.57
C GLY A 9 -32.20 -10.42 0.14
N ALA A 10 -32.15 -10.68 -1.17
CA ALA A 10 -30.86 -10.86 -1.81
C ALA A 10 -30.06 -9.57 -1.55
N ALA A 11 -29.06 -9.66 -0.66
CA ALA A 11 -28.07 -8.62 -0.50
C ALA A 11 -27.24 -8.59 -1.80
N ALA A 12 -27.69 -7.77 -2.75
CA ALA A 12 -26.82 -7.30 -3.80
C ALA A 12 -25.65 -6.61 -3.09
N GLY A 13 -24.51 -7.29 -3.06
CA GLY A 13 -23.26 -6.72 -2.59
C GLY A 13 -23.06 -5.41 -3.31
N TYR A 14 -23.07 -4.32 -2.54
CA TYR A 14 -22.73 -3.00 -3.02
C TYR A 14 -21.25 -3.08 -3.42
N MET A 15 -20.96 -3.45 -4.67
CA MET A 15 -19.66 -3.18 -5.25
C MET A 15 -19.57 -1.66 -5.24
N MET A 16 -18.89 -1.11 -4.24
CA MET A 16 -18.51 0.30 -4.25
C MET A 16 -17.73 0.47 -5.56
N LYS A 17 -18.39 1.03 -6.59
CA LYS A 17 -17.71 1.37 -7.83
C LYS A 17 -16.61 2.32 -7.42
N MET A 18 -15.37 1.85 -7.51
CA MET A 18 -14.22 2.66 -7.16
C MET A 18 -14.24 3.94 -8.02
N PRO A 19 -13.84 5.08 -7.43
CA PRO A 19 -13.74 6.30 -8.21
C PRO A 19 -12.78 6.09 -9.37
N PRO A 20 -13.08 6.64 -10.56
CA PRO A 20 -12.16 6.66 -11.70
C PRO A 20 -10.76 7.14 -11.29
N LEU A 21 -9.71 6.63 -11.96
CA LEU A 21 -8.32 7.01 -11.69
C LEU A 21 -8.10 8.53 -11.61
N ALA A 22 -8.81 9.30 -12.44
CA ALA A 22 -8.76 10.75 -12.44
C ALA A 22 -9.30 11.37 -11.13
N ASP A 23 -10.38 10.83 -10.59
CA ASP A 23 -10.99 11.29 -9.33
C ASP A 23 -10.09 10.93 -8.15
N LYS A 24 -9.49 9.73 -8.15
CA LYS A 24 -8.47 9.33 -7.16
C LYS A 24 -7.30 10.30 -7.16
N ARG A 25 -6.75 10.60 -8.35
CA ARG A 25 -5.64 11.54 -8.49
C ARG A 25 -6.00 12.93 -7.98
N ALA A 26 -7.17 13.46 -8.34
CA ALA A 26 -7.61 14.78 -7.89
C ALA A 26 -7.78 14.84 -6.37
N ALA A 27 -8.36 13.79 -5.77
CA ALA A 27 -8.47 13.68 -4.31
C ALA A 27 -7.09 13.65 -3.63
N ALA A 28 -6.17 12.83 -4.15
CA ALA A 28 -4.80 12.73 -3.63
C ALA A 28 -4.02 14.06 -3.76
N GLU A 29 -4.16 14.78 -4.88
CA GLU A 29 -3.55 16.11 -5.08
C GLU A 29 -4.12 17.14 -4.09
N ALA A 30 -5.42 17.09 -3.80
CA ALA A 30 -6.04 17.94 -2.78
C ALA A 30 -5.54 17.61 -1.36
N LEU A 31 -5.43 16.32 -1.01
CA LEU A 31 -4.89 15.89 0.29
C LEU A 31 -3.42 16.28 0.43
N CYS A 32 -2.62 16.11 -0.63
CA CYS A 32 -1.20 16.46 -0.65
C CYS A 32 -0.98 17.97 -0.50
N SER A 33 -1.79 18.80 -1.18
CA SER A 33 -1.67 20.27 -1.09
C SER A 33 -2.13 20.84 0.25
N THR A 34 -3.10 20.20 0.90
CA THR A 34 -3.60 20.60 2.23
C THR A 34 -2.84 19.94 3.38
N CYS A 35 -1.88 19.06 3.09
CA CYS A 35 -1.18 18.21 4.06
C CYS A 35 -2.16 17.53 5.04
N SER A 36 -3.24 16.95 4.52
CA SER A 36 -4.25 16.25 5.31
C SER A 36 -4.16 14.73 5.11
N GLY A 37 -4.65 13.96 6.08
CA GLY A 37 -4.55 12.50 6.09
C GLY A 37 -3.31 11.98 6.82
N PRO A 38 -2.84 10.75 6.50
CA PRO A 38 -1.62 10.18 7.08
C PRO A 38 -0.39 10.99 6.67
N ILE A 39 0.50 11.23 7.63
CA ILE A 39 1.68 12.09 7.46
C ILE A 39 2.89 11.37 8.04
N TYR A 40 3.95 11.29 7.26
CA TYR A 40 5.26 10.94 7.77
C TYR A 40 5.93 12.17 8.40
N SER A 41 6.37 12.03 9.66
CA SER A 41 7.13 13.03 10.40
C SER A 41 7.95 12.35 11.48
N GLN A 42 9.17 12.85 11.71
CA GLN A 42 10.04 12.39 12.81
C GLN A 42 9.81 13.21 14.10
N GLY A 43 8.66 13.89 14.21
CA GLY A 43 8.28 14.72 15.35
C GLY A 43 8.90 16.11 15.34
N LEU A 44 8.74 16.83 16.45
CA LEU A 44 9.25 18.20 16.65
C LEU A 44 8.88 19.13 15.48
N ASN A 45 9.87 19.81 14.90
CA ASN A 45 9.73 20.73 13.78
C ASN A 45 10.21 20.10 12.46
N THR A 46 10.18 18.77 12.35
CA THR A 46 10.56 18.09 11.11
C THR A 46 9.52 18.31 10.02
N PHE A 47 9.96 18.25 8.76
CA PHE A 47 9.07 18.43 7.63
C PHE A 47 8.01 17.31 7.59
N LYS A 48 6.77 17.70 7.38
CA LYS A 48 5.61 16.80 7.33
C LYS A 48 5.39 16.40 5.89
N VAL A 49 5.56 15.11 5.59
CA VAL A 49 5.34 14.57 4.24
C VAL A 49 3.96 13.88 4.22
N PRO A 50 2.96 14.41 3.50
CA PRO A 50 1.66 13.76 3.38
C PRO A 50 1.78 12.48 2.55
N MET A 51 1.21 11.38 3.03
CA MET A 51 1.28 10.10 2.31
C MET A 51 0.51 10.11 0.99
N ALA A 52 -0.44 11.03 0.84
CA ALA A 52 -1.12 11.32 -0.42
C ALA A 52 -0.15 11.66 -1.57
N MET A 53 1.06 12.15 -1.28
CA MET A 53 2.10 12.37 -2.30
C MET A 53 2.41 11.07 -3.07
N PHE A 54 2.50 9.94 -2.36
CA PHE A 54 2.80 8.64 -2.96
C PHE A 54 1.62 8.13 -3.79
N GLU A 55 0.38 8.39 -3.36
CA GLU A 55 -0.82 8.08 -4.13
C GLU A 55 -0.87 8.83 -5.47
N VAL A 56 -0.52 10.13 -5.46
CA VAL A 56 -0.38 10.91 -6.70
C VAL A 56 0.66 10.29 -7.63
N ASN A 57 1.76 9.79 -7.10
CA ASN A 57 2.81 9.15 -7.90
C ASN A 57 2.32 7.84 -8.53
N ARG A 58 1.58 7.00 -7.79
CA ARG A 58 0.95 5.78 -8.31
C ARG A 58 -0.02 6.10 -9.44
N ALA A 59 -0.89 7.09 -9.24
CA ALA A 59 -1.85 7.51 -10.26
C ALA A 59 -1.16 7.99 -11.56
N LYS A 60 -0.05 8.73 -11.45
CA LYS A 60 0.76 9.15 -12.62
C LYS A 60 1.34 7.97 -13.38
N VAL A 61 1.87 6.96 -12.68
CA VAL A 61 2.43 5.75 -13.32
C VAL A 61 1.34 4.98 -14.06
N VAL A 62 0.20 4.74 -13.42
CA VAL A 62 -0.95 4.05 -14.03
C VAL A 62 -1.45 4.81 -15.24
N GLN A 63 -1.63 6.13 -15.11
CA GLN A 63 -2.03 6.98 -16.23
C GLN A 63 -1.04 6.90 -17.40
N SER A 64 0.26 6.99 -17.14
CA SER A 64 1.28 6.90 -18.18
C SER A 64 1.29 5.54 -18.89
N MET A 65 0.98 4.44 -18.18
CA MET A 65 0.84 3.11 -18.79
C MET A 65 -0.41 3.04 -19.67
N LEU A 66 -1.55 3.56 -19.20
CA LEU A 66 -2.80 3.57 -19.95
C LEU A 66 -2.79 4.52 -21.15
N GLU A 67 -1.96 5.57 -21.12
CA GLU A 67 -1.72 6.44 -22.28
C GLU A 67 -0.95 5.71 -23.39
N GLN A 68 -0.07 4.77 -23.04
CA GLN A 68 0.64 3.93 -24.01
C GLN A 68 -0.23 2.78 -24.52
N ASP A 69 -0.97 2.13 -23.63
CA ASP A 69 -1.93 1.07 -23.96
C ASP A 69 -3.22 1.22 -23.13
N PRO A 70 -4.28 1.82 -23.70
CA PRO A 70 -5.57 1.98 -23.03
C PRO A 70 -6.26 0.65 -22.68
N SER A 71 -5.81 -0.45 -23.28
CA SER A 71 -6.33 -1.80 -23.03
C SER A 71 -5.50 -2.60 -22.03
N ALA A 72 -4.43 -2.01 -21.49
CA ALA A 72 -3.54 -2.67 -20.53
C ALA A 72 -4.33 -3.14 -19.29
N LYS A 73 -4.21 -4.44 -19.03
CA LYS A 73 -4.75 -5.10 -17.85
C LYS A 73 -3.66 -5.98 -17.26
N GLY A 74 -3.49 -5.91 -15.94
CA GLY A 74 -2.47 -6.69 -15.25
C GLY A 74 -2.01 -6.03 -13.97
N LEU A 75 -0.85 -6.45 -13.50
CA LEU A 75 -0.24 -5.98 -12.26
C LEU A 75 1.18 -5.48 -12.55
N ILE A 76 1.52 -4.32 -12.00
CA ILE A 76 2.91 -3.89 -11.86
C ILE A 76 3.39 -4.44 -10.53
N LEU A 77 4.33 -5.39 -10.55
CA LEU A 77 4.95 -5.95 -9.34
C LEU A 77 6.33 -5.32 -9.12
N LEU A 78 6.56 -4.80 -7.92
CA LEU A 78 7.84 -4.23 -7.50
C LEU A 78 8.33 -4.93 -6.25
N GLU A 79 9.61 -5.29 -6.28
CA GLU A 79 10.34 -5.81 -5.12
C GLU A 79 10.92 -4.64 -4.33
N GLY A 80 10.65 -4.59 -3.03
CA GLY A 80 11.23 -3.63 -2.12
C GLY A 80 12.68 -3.98 -1.77
N GLY A 81 13.33 -3.06 -1.07
CA GLY A 81 14.66 -3.27 -0.52
C GLY A 81 14.67 -4.38 0.53
N LYS A 82 15.69 -5.22 0.48
CA LYS A 82 15.93 -6.28 1.46
C LYS A 82 16.93 -5.84 2.51
N GLN A 83 16.74 -6.29 3.74
CA GLN A 83 17.74 -6.09 4.77
C GLN A 83 18.99 -6.94 4.45
N GLN A 84 20.16 -6.31 4.44
CA GLN A 84 21.42 -6.97 4.09
C GLN A 84 22.32 -7.10 5.32
N THR A 85 23.28 -8.00 5.25
CA THR A 85 24.36 -8.10 6.23
C THR A 85 25.69 -7.68 5.62
N ARG A 86 26.62 -7.26 6.48
CA ARG A 86 27.96 -6.87 6.06
C ARG A 86 28.81 -8.11 5.79
N TYR A 87 28.92 -8.50 4.53
CA TYR A 87 29.64 -9.72 4.11
C TYR A 87 29.10 -10.93 4.87
N ASP A 88 29.99 -11.78 5.40
CA ASP A 88 29.65 -12.98 6.16
C ASP A 88 29.45 -12.71 7.67
N THR A 89 29.29 -11.44 8.07
CA THR A 89 29.02 -11.07 9.47
C THR A 89 27.53 -10.92 9.73
N ASP A 90 27.14 -10.96 11.00
CA ASP A 90 25.79 -10.66 11.49
C ASP A 90 25.50 -9.15 11.59
N HIS A 91 26.43 -8.29 11.15
CA HIS A 91 26.25 -6.85 11.22
C HIS A 91 25.29 -6.37 10.13
N GLU A 92 24.14 -5.86 10.56
CA GLU A 92 23.15 -5.21 9.73
C GLU A 92 23.38 -3.69 9.59
N PRO A 93 23.58 -3.15 8.38
CA PRO A 93 23.57 -1.70 8.16
C PRO A 93 22.15 -1.15 8.31
N VAL A 94 22.05 0.17 8.51
CA VAL A 94 20.77 0.86 8.58
C VAL A 94 20.03 0.70 7.26
N PHE A 95 18.83 0.15 7.32
CA PHE A 95 17.98 -0.06 6.15
C PHE A 95 17.67 1.26 5.44
N ARG A 96 17.75 1.24 4.11
CA ARG A 96 17.28 2.32 3.25
C ARG A 96 16.57 1.72 2.05
N GLN A 97 15.32 2.12 1.89
CA GLN A 97 14.42 1.59 0.87
C GLN A 97 14.94 1.81 -0.57
N GLU A 98 14.58 0.89 -1.46
CA GLU A 98 14.79 1.00 -2.91
C GLU A 98 14.04 2.23 -3.43
N SER A 99 14.63 2.96 -4.39
CA SER A 99 14.16 4.31 -4.74
C SER A 99 12.86 4.32 -5.54
N TYR A 100 12.65 3.36 -6.44
CA TYR A 100 11.38 3.22 -7.16
C TYR A 100 10.25 2.75 -6.23
N PHE A 101 10.55 1.80 -5.34
CA PHE A 101 9.61 1.34 -4.33
C PHE A 101 9.20 2.48 -3.37
N HIS A 102 10.20 3.22 -2.87
CA HIS A 102 9.95 4.39 -2.02
C HIS A 102 9.11 5.45 -2.74
N TYR A 103 9.35 5.69 -4.04
CA TYR A 103 8.61 6.67 -4.83
C TYR A 103 7.10 6.37 -4.92
N LEU A 104 6.69 5.10 -4.87
CA LEU A 104 5.29 4.68 -5.03
C LEU A 104 4.58 4.35 -3.71
N PHE A 105 5.30 3.84 -2.71
CA PHE A 105 4.70 3.36 -1.46
C PHE A 105 5.14 4.16 -0.23
N GLY A 106 6.27 4.87 -0.26
CA GLY A 106 6.78 5.61 0.90
C GLY A 106 7.14 4.74 2.11
N ALA A 107 7.12 3.41 1.96
CA ALA A 107 7.36 2.41 2.99
C ALA A 107 8.86 2.31 3.37
N SER A 108 9.40 3.37 3.97
CA SER A 108 10.83 3.47 4.32
C SER A 108 11.26 2.56 5.46
N GLN A 109 10.32 2.20 6.34
CA GLN A 109 10.56 1.39 7.54
C GLN A 109 10.40 -0.11 7.30
N TYR A 110 9.77 -0.50 6.19
CA TYR A 110 9.40 -1.88 5.91
C TYR A 110 10.38 -2.48 4.88
N SER A 111 11.22 -3.41 5.32
CA SER A 111 12.10 -4.20 4.45
C SER A 111 11.39 -5.46 3.96
N ASP A 112 11.96 -6.07 2.92
CA ASP A 112 11.55 -7.40 2.42
C ASP A 112 10.08 -7.47 1.96
N CYS A 113 9.54 -6.30 1.60
CA CYS A 113 8.17 -6.14 1.12
C CYS A 113 8.08 -6.22 -0.40
N PHE A 114 6.89 -6.56 -0.89
CA PHE A 114 6.53 -6.43 -2.30
C PHE A 114 5.35 -5.49 -2.45
N GLY A 115 5.25 -4.83 -3.59
CA GLY A 115 4.20 -3.86 -3.86
C GLY A 115 3.62 -4.12 -5.22
N THR A 116 2.30 -4.14 -5.33
CA THR A 116 1.59 -4.28 -6.60
C THR A 116 0.71 -3.09 -6.89
N LEU A 117 0.65 -2.69 -8.16
CA LEU A 117 -0.35 -1.74 -8.68
C LEU A 117 -1.22 -2.43 -9.74
N SER A 118 -2.53 -2.37 -9.58
CA SER A 118 -3.46 -2.91 -10.59
C SER A 118 -3.66 -1.95 -11.75
N LEU A 119 -3.72 -2.50 -12.97
CA LEU A 119 -4.15 -1.79 -14.17
C LEU A 119 -5.53 -2.33 -14.59
N PRO A 120 -6.52 -1.46 -14.87
CA PRO A 120 -6.44 -0.01 -15.01
C PRO A 120 -6.76 0.80 -13.73
N ASP A 121 -7.19 0.15 -12.65
CA ASP A 121 -7.83 0.82 -11.50
C ASP A 121 -6.85 1.57 -10.57
N GLY A 122 -5.56 1.27 -10.68
CA GLY A 122 -4.48 1.87 -9.91
C GLY A 122 -4.50 1.51 -8.43
N GLU A 123 -5.08 0.37 -8.07
CA GLU A 123 -5.15 -0.09 -6.69
C GLU A 123 -3.78 -0.52 -6.19
N ALA A 124 -3.34 0.01 -5.05
CA ALA A 124 -2.07 -0.32 -4.45
C ALA A 124 -2.25 -1.38 -3.36
N THR A 125 -1.51 -2.47 -3.49
CA THR A 125 -1.43 -3.51 -2.45
C THR A 125 0.02 -3.68 -2.03
N LEU A 126 0.27 -3.67 -0.72
CA LEU A 126 1.59 -3.91 -0.14
C LEU A 126 1.59 -5.27 0.57
N PHE A 127 2.59 -6.08 0.28
CA PHE A 127 2.83 -7.36 0.92
C PHE A 127 3.92 -7.19 1.96
N VAL A 128 3.60 -7.43 3.23
CA VAL A 128 4.48 -7.21 4.37
C VAL A 128 4.77 -8.57 5.04
N PRO A 129 6.05 -8.88 5.33
CA PRO A 129 6.39 -10.13 5.99
C PRO A 129 5.90 -10.15 7.44
N THR A 130 5.31 -11.28 7.85
CA THR A 130 5.02 -11.58 9.25
C THR A 130 6.19 -12.29 9.88
N TYR A 131 6.58 -11.84 11.08
CA TYR A 131 7.70 -12.42 11.82
C TYR A 131 7.23 -13.31 12.98
N GLY A 132 8.05 -14.31 13.29
CA GLY A 132 7.87 -15.20 14.45
C GLY A 132 8.23 -14.53 15.79
N VAL A 133 7.98 -15.27 16.88
CA VAL A 133 8.23 -14.81 18.26
C VAL A 133 9.71 -14.53 18.52
N ASP A 134 10.60 -15.26 17.84
CA ASP A 134 12.04 -15.10 17.89
C ASP A 134 12.49 -13.71 17.44
N VAL A 135 12.07 -13.30 16.25
CA VAL A 135 12.35 -11.95 15.72
C VAL A 135 11.63 -10.90 16.56
N ALA A 136 10.39 -11.17 16.97
CA ALA A 136 9.61 -10.20 17.74
C ALA A 136 10.24 -9.85 19.11
N THR A 137 10.97 -10.79 19.71
CA THR A 137 11.68 -10.59 20.98
C THR A 137 12.83 -9.58 20.86
N VAL A 138 13.45 -9.48 19.68
CA VAL A 138 14.64 -8.64 19.45
C VAL A 138 14.30 -7.35 18.69
N CYS A 139 13.45 -7.46 17.66
CA CYS A 139 13.15 -6.40 16.70
C CYS A 139 11.81 -5.70 16.96
N GLY A 140 10.99 -6.22 17.89
CA GLY A 140 9.66 -5.70 18.19
C GLY A 140 8.54 -6.46 17.47
N ALA A 141 7.29 -6.18 17.85
CA ALA A 141 6.13 -6.91 17.36
C ALA A 141 5.96 -6.80 15.83
N SER A 142 5.48 -7.88 15.22
CA SER A 142 5.09 -7.88 13.80
C SER A 142 4.07 -6.77 13.52
N PRO A 143 4.17 -6.12 12.35
CA PRO A 143 3.31 -5.00 12.02
C PRO A 143 1.85 -5.46 11.89
N ASP A 144 0.92 -4.68 12.45
CA ASP A 144 -0.51 -4.87 12.23
C ASP A 144 -0.90 -4.31 10.85
N PHE A 145 -1.45 -5.15 9.97
CA PHE A 145 -1.71 -4.79 8.58
C PHE A 145 -2.71 -3.64 8.43
N GLU A 146 -3.69 -3.54 9.33
CA GLU A 146 -4.63 -2.42 9.34
C GLU A 146 -3.93 -1.11 9.76
N PHE A 147 -3.00 -1.19 10.71
CA PHE A 147 -2.17 -0.05 11.08
C PHE A 147 -1.29 0.40 9.91
N VAL A 148 -0.59 -0.53 9.23
CA VAL A 148 0.26 -0.21 8.06
C VAL A 148 -0.56 0.43 6.95
N LYS A 149 -1.74 -0.11 6.69
CA LYS A 149 -2.67 0.41 5.69
C LYS A 149 -3.04 1.86 5.95
N VAL A 150 -3.38 2.20 7.20
CA VAL A 150 -3.71 3.57 7.61
C VAL A 150 -2.47 4.46 7.62
N GLU A 151 -1.33 3.98 8.13
CA GLU A 151 -0.08 4.75 8.20
C GLU A 151 0.38 5.18 6.80
N LEU A 152 0.39 4.25 5.84
CA LEU A 152 0.88 4.50 4.50
C LEU A 152 -0.18 5.05 3.53
N GLY A 153 -1.45 5.07 3.93
CA GLY A 153 -2.56 5.49 3.06
C GLY A 153 -2.69 4.58 1.83
N LEU A 154 -2.68 3.27 2.06
CA LEU A 154 -2.82 2.25 1.01
C LEU A 154 -4.21 1.65 1.01
N GLU A 155 -4.60 1.08 -0.14
CA GLU A 155 -5.89 0.40 -0.27
C GLU A 155 -5.87 -0.97 0.41
N ASN A 156 -4.82 -1.77 0.19
CA ASN A 156 -4.69 -3.09 0.78
C ASN A 156 -3.28 -3.34 1.32
N VAL A 157 -3.21 -4.11 2.41
CA VAL A 157 -1.98 -4.68 2.94
C VAL A 157 -2.25 -6.16 3.21
N LEU A 158 -1.39 -7.02 2.68
CA LEU A 158 -1.51 -8.48 2.77
C LEU A 158 -0.21 -9.09 3.29
N ASP A 159 -0.27 -10.36 3.69
CA ASP A 159 0.91 -11.12 4.07
C ASP A 159 1.73 -11.49 2.83
N MET A 160 3.04 -11.57 2.99
CA MET A 160 3.98 -12.10 2.00
C MET A 160 3.64 -13.52 1.51
N GLU A 161 3.03 -14.36 2.35
CA GLU A 161 2.60 -15.71 1.94
C GLU A 161 1.54 -15.69 0.83
N ASP A 162 0.68 -14.66 0.82
CA ASP A 162 -0.42 -14.53 -0.14
C ASP A 162 0.04 -13.99 -1.51
N LEU A 163 1.29 -13.50 -1.62
CA LEU A 163 1.82 -12.90 -2.85
C LEU A 163 1.71 -13.84 -4.06
N LYS A 164 2.07 -15.12 -3.87
CA LYS A 164 2.04 -16.11 -4.95
C LYS A 164 0.62 -16.48 -5.38
N ALA A 165 -0.35 -16.37 -4.47
CA ALA A 165 -1.76 -16.62 -4.79
C ALA A 165 -2.41 -15.41 -5.48
N PHE A 166 -1.86 -14.20 -5.24
CA PHE A 166 -2.37 -12.95 -5.78
C PHE A 166 -1.92 -12.66 -7.21
N VAL A 167 -0.66 -12.97 -7.55
CA VAL A 167 -0.02 -12.71 -8.87
C VAL A 167 -0.28 -13.86 -9.84
#